data_AF-A0A4V2K0Z4-F1
#
_entry.id   AF-A0A4V2K0Z4-F1
#
_cell.length_a   1.000
_cell.length_b   1.000
_cell.length_c   1.000
_cell.angle_alpha   90.00
_cell.angle_beta   90.00
_cell.angle_gamma   90.00
#
_symmetry.space_group_name_H-M   'P 1'
#
loop_
_entity.id
_entity.type
_entity.pdbx_description
1 polymer ?
#
loop_
_entity_poly.entity_id
_entity_poly.type
_entity_poly.pdbx_seq_one_letter_code
_entity_poly.pdbx_strand_id
1 'polypeptide(L)'
;MLGHQFAYSAAPVRKVREVQFGILSPEEIKAYSVAKIEHPEVMDETTHKPKMGGLMDPRMGTIDRNFKCQTCGEGMSECPGHFGHIELARPVFHPGEWLW
;
A
#
# COMPACT_ATOMS: atom_id res chain seq x y z
N MET A 1 -20.23 20.56 11.15
CA MET A 1 -20.37 19.09 11.08
C MET A 1 -19.57 18.62 9.88
N LEU A 2 -18.44 17.94 10.09
CA LEU A 2 -17.65 17.36 8.99
C LEU A 2 -18.44 16.15 8.45
N GLY A 3 -18.97 16.28 7.22
CA GLY A 3 -19.96 15.38 6.62
C GLY A 3 -19.45 14.04 6.10
N HIS A 4 -18.43 13.44 6.71
CA HIS A 4 -17.99 12.09 6.38
C HIS A 4 -18.17 11.18 7.61
N GLN A 5 -19.06 10.20 7.49
CA GLN A 5 -19.28 9.17 8.51
C GLN A 5 -18.32 8.01 8.23
N PHE A 6 -17.27 7.89 9.03
CA PHE A 6 -16.36 6.74 8.96
C PHE A 6 -17.01 5.51 9.57
N ALA A 7 -16.58 4.33 9.12
CA ALA A 7 -16.96 3.07 9.76
C ALA A 7 -16.55 3.07 11.25
N TYR A 8 -17.27 2.32 12.07
CA TYR A 8 -16.94 2.17 13.48
C TYR A 8 -15.54 1.56 13.65
N SER A 9 -14.74 2.14 14.53
CA SER A 9 -13.44 1.60 14.93
C SER A 9 -13.33 1.64 16.45
N ALA A 10 -12.75 0.60 17.03
CA ALA A 10 -12.43 0.56 18.46
C ALA A 10 -11.30 1.53 18.84
N ALA A 11 -10.54 2.03 17.86
CA ALA A 11 -9.45 2.96 18.09
C ALA A 11 -9.98 4.34 18.55
N PRO A 12 -9.41 4.95 19.61
CA PRO A 12 -9.85 6.25 20.09
C PRO A 12 -9.45 7.37 19.12
N VAL A 13 -10.37 8.30 18.91
CA VAL A 13 -10.09 9.50 18.10
C VAL A 13 -9.09 10.41 18.82
N ARG A 14 -7.99 10.75 18.15
CA ARG A 14 -6.96 11.69 18.63
C ARG A 14 -6.61 12.68 17.55
N LYS A 15 -6.16 13.88 17.93
CA LYS A 15 -5.63 14.88 17.00
C LYS A 15 -4.12 14.70 16.85
N VAL A 16 -3.61 14.85 15.62
CA VAL A 16 -2.17 14.90 15.34
C VAL A 16 -1.58 16.12 16.05
N ARG A 17 -0.49 15.92 16.81
CA ARG A 17 0.18 16.99 17.57
C ARG A 17 1.48 17.42 16.93
N GLU A 18 2.23 16.47 16.39
CA GLU A 18 3.57 16.64 15.84
C GLU A 18 3.71 15.79 14.58
N VAL A 19 4.62 16.20 13.70
CA VAL A 19 4.97 15.47 12.48
C VAL A 19 6.47 15.21 12.51
N GLN A 20 6.85 13.94 12.55
CA GLN A 20 8.24 13.52 12.49
C GLN A 20 8.60 13.16 11.06
N PHE A 21 9.60 13.85 10.52
CA PHE A 21 10.19 13.51 9.24
C PHE A 21 11.37 12.56 9.46
N GLY A 22 11.54 11.62 8.55
CA GLY A 22 12.61 10.63 8.58
C GLY A 22 12.76 9.97 7.22
N ILE A 23 13.89 9.28 7.05
CA ILE A 23 14.16 8.46 5.87
C ILE A 23 13.86 7.01 6.27
N LEU A 24 13.10 6.31 5.43
CA LEU A 24 12.78 4.90 5.66
C LEU A 24 13.98 4.02 5.33
N SER A 25 14.39 3.18 6.28
CA SER A 25 15.40 2.15 6.03
C SER A 25 14.86 1.03 5.14
N PRO A 26 15.72 0.33 4.37
CA PRO A 26 15.31 -0.84 3.59
C PRO A 26 14.60 -1.92 4.42
N GLU A 27 15.03 -2.10 5.67
CA GLU A 27 14.44 -3.04 6.62
C GLU A 27 13.02 -2.63 7.02
N GLU A 28 12.78 -1.34 7.28
CA GLU A 28 11.44 -0.81 7.58
C GLU A 28 10.51 -0.93 6.37
N ILE A 29 10.99 -0.62 5.16
CA ILE A 29 10.21 -0.78 3.92
C ILE A 29 9.75 -2.23 3.76
N LYS A 30 10.66 -3.19 4.00
CA LYS A 30 10.32 -4.63 3.95
C LYS A 30 9.34 -5.02 5.06
N ALA A 31 9.50 -4.50 6.28
CA ALA A 31 8.63 -4.80 7.40
C ALA A 31 7.20 -4.25 7.25
N TYR A 32 7.04 -3.07 6.64
CA TYR A 32 5.72 -2.50 6.34
C TYR A 32 5.03 -3.17 5.14
N SER A 33 5.80 -3.87 4.31
CA SER A 33 5.29 -4.38 3.05
C SER A 33 4.43 -5.63 3.22
N VAL A 34 3.29 -5.65 2.55
CA VAL A 34 2.36 -6.80 2.52
C VAL A 34 2.52 -7.67 1.29
N ALA A 35 3.24 -7.19 0.28
CA ALA A 35 3.43 -7.86 -1.01
C ALA A 35 4.81 -7.51 -1.61
N LYS A 36 5.53 -8.55 -2.02
CA LYS A 36 6.69 -8.41 -2.92
C LYS A 36 6.17 -8.35 -4.35
N ILE A 37 6.61 -7.33 -5.09
CA ILE A 37 6.22 -7.13 -6.49
C ILE A 37 7.33 -7.65 -7.38
N GLU A 38 6.99 -8.67 -8.15
CA GLU A 38 7.92 -9.42 -9.02
C GLU A 38 7.52 -9.31 -10.49
N HIS A 39 6.27 -8.93 -10.73
CA HIS A 39 5.66 -8.89 -12.06
C HIS A 39 5.21 -7.47 -12.39
N PRO A 40 5.61 -6.92 -13.56
CA PRO A 40 5.11 -5.63 -13.99
C PRO A 40 3.66 -5.72 -14.50
N GLU A 41 3.15 -6.91 -14.80
CA GLU A 41 1.79 -7.08 -15.29
C GLU A 41 0.76 -6.85 -14.18
N VAL A 42 -0.34 -6.20 -14.55
CA VAL A 42 -1.45 -5.85 -13.65
C VAL A 42 -2.41 -7.04 -13.50
N MET A 43 -2.74 -7.69 -14.62
CA MET A 43 -3.68 -8.79 -14.71
C MET A 43 -2.98 -10.05 -15.21
N ASP A 44 -3.48 -11.20 -14.78
CA ASP A 44 -3.10 -12.49 -15.32
C ASP A 44 -3.76 -12.69 -16.70
N GLU A 45 -2.95 -12.99 -17.72
CA GLU A 45 -3.41 -13.09 -19.11
C GLU A 45 -4.40 -14.23 -19.35
N THR A 46 -4.35 -15.28 -18.52
CA THR A 46 -5.19 -16.47 -18.69
C THR A 46 -6.52 -16.30 -17.98
N THR A 47 -6.50 -15.73 -16.77
CA THR A 47 -7.68 -15.65 -15.89
C THR A 47 -8.37 -14.28 -15.93
N HIS A 48 -7.72 -13.26 -16.51
CA HIS A 48 -8.15 -11.86 -16.48
C HIS A 48 -8.39 -11.31 -15.05
N LYS A 49 -7.76 -11.93 -14.04
CA LYS A 49 -7.82 -11.51 -12.64
C LYS A 49 -6.56 -10.74 -12.26
N PRO A 50 -6.61 -9.92 -11.18
CA PRO A 50 -5.40 -9.25 -10.70
C PRO A 50 -4.31 -10.27 -10.36
N LYS A 51 -3.09 -10.00 -10.84
CA LYS A 51 -1.95 -10.91 -10.70
C LYS A 51 -1.37 -10.81 -9.29
N MET A 52 -1.21 -11.95 -8.63
CA MET A 52 -0.46 -12.01 -7.36
C MET A 52 1.01 -11.67 -7.61
N GLY A 53 1.59 -10.81 -6.78
CA GLY A 53 2.93 -10.27 -6.98
C GLY A 53 3.03 -9.29 -8.16
N GLY A 54 1.90 -8.87 -8.72
CA GLY A 54 1.79 -7.85 -9.75
C GLY A 54 1.43 -6.47 -9.20
N LEU A 55 1.29 -5.48 -10.08
CA LEU A 55 1.01 -4.09 -9.67
C LEU A 55 -0.38 -3.87 -9.06
N MET A 56 -1.33 -4.79 -9.28
CA MET A 56 -2.67 -4.78 -8.69
C MET A 56 -2.85 -5.97 -7.73
N ASP A 57 -1.81 -6.29 -6.95
CA ASP A 57 -1.91 -7.35 -5.95
C ASP A 57 -3.08 -7.04 -4.97
N PRO A 58 -4.06 -7.95 -4.82
CA PRO A 58 -5.23 -7.73 -3.96
C PRO A 58 -4.91 -7.47 -2.47
N ARG A 59 -3.69 -7.79 -2.02
CA ARG A 59 -3.21 -7.47 -0.67
C ARG A 59 -2.88 -5.99 -0.50
N MET A 60 -2.54 -5.28 -1.58
CA MET A 60 -2.25 -3.84 -1.54
C MET A 60 -3.51 -2.97 -1.55
N GLY A 61 -4.66 -3.53 -1.92
CA GLY A 61 -5.94 -2.84 -2.00
C GLY A 61 -6.80 -3.37 -3.14
N THR A 62 -7.97 -2.77 -3.31
CA THR A 62 -8.88 -3.07 -4.42
C THR A 62 -9.49 -1.78 -4.97
N ILE A 63 -9.63 -1.72 -6.29
CA ILE A 63 -10.35 -0.67 -7.00
C ILE A 63 -11.76 -1.10 -7.41
N ASP A 64 -12.07 -2.40 -7.27
CA ASP A 64 -13.36 -2.95 -7.60
C ASP A 64 -14.20 -3.08 -6.33
N ARG A 65 -15.43 -2.57 -6.39
CA ARG A 65 -16.43 -2.58 -5.31
C ARG A 65 -16.87 -3.97 -4.91
N ASN A 66 -16.74 -4.95 -5.81
CA ASN A 66 -17.12 -6.35 -5.56
C ASN A 66 -16.03 -7.13 -4.82
N PHE A 67 -14.81 -6.61 -4.79
CA PHE A 67 -13.69 -7.24 -4.13
C PHE A 67 -13.35 -6.52 -2.83
N LYS A 68 -12.76 -7.26 -1.90
CA LYS A 68 -12.24 -6.77 -0.63
C LYS A 68 -10.73 -6.89 -0.63
N CYS A 69 -10.06 -5.97 0.04
CA CYS A 69 -8.62 -6.06 0.24
C CYS A 69 -8.29 -7.32 1.05
N GLN A 70 -7.31 -8.11 0.60
CA GLN A 70 -6.93 -9.35 1.28
C GLN A 70 -6.15 -9.12 2.58
N THR A 71 -5.69 -7.89 2.85
CA THR A 71 -4.94 -7.54 4.06
C THR A 71 -5.86 -7.06 5.19
N CYS A 72 -6.67 -6.02 4.94
CA CYS A 72 -7.55 -5.45 5.96
C CYS A 72 -9.00 -5.94 5.88
N GLY A 73 -9.41 -6.60 4.79
CA GLY A 73 -10.80 -7.07 4.60
C GLY A 73 -11.80 -5.98 4.23
N GLU A 74 -11.35 -4.73 4.13
CA GLU A 74 -12.19 -3.58 3.80
C GLU A 74 -12.40 -3.40 2.30
N GLY A 75 -13.46 -2.68 1.95
CA GLY A 75 -13.80 -2.33 0.57
C GLY A 75 -12.99 -1.13 0.05
N MET A 76 -13.30 -0.72 -1.19
CA MET A 76 -12.62 0.37 -1.88
C MET A 76 -12.71 1.73 -1.14
N SER A 77 -13.79 1.99 -0.40
CA SER A 77 -14.01 3.30 0.23
C SER A 77 -13.36 3.42 1.61
N GLU A 78 -13.17 2.30 2.29
CA GLU A 78 -12.69 2.22 3.67
C GLU A 78 -11.23 1.78 3.77
N CYS A 79 -10.73 1.04 2.78
CA CYS A 79 -9.34 0.61 2.73
C CYS A 79 -8.41 1.79 2.41
N PRO A 80 -7.40 2.10 3.26
CA PRO A 80 -6.43 3.16 2.98
C PRO A 80 -5.36 2.77 1.95
N GLY A 81 -5.31 1.49 1.56
CA GLY A 81 -4.23 0.90 0.79
C GLY A 81 -3.08 0.40 1.67
N HIS A 82 -2.32 -0.56 1.15
CA HIS A 82 -1.20 -1.17 1.84
C HIS A 82 0.05 -1.16 0.95
N PHE A 83 1.20 -0.89 1.55
CA PHE A 83 2.45 -0.79 0.82
C PHE A 83 2.93 -2.16 0.32
N GLY A 84 3.29 -2.21 -0.95
CA GLY A 84 4.14 -3.25 -1.52
C GLY A 84 5.60 -2.80 -1.53
N HIS A 85 6.52 -3.71 -1.82
CA HIS A 85 7.92 -3.36 -2.08
C HIS A 85 8.41 -4.06 -3.35
N ILE A 86 9.34 -3.38 -4.03
CA ILE A 86 10.12 -3.93 -5.14
C ILE A 86 11.54 -4.10 -4.64
N GLU A 87 12.08 -5.31 -4.78
CA GLU A 87 13.47 -5.58 -4.44
C GLU A 87 14.35 -5.21 -5.64
N LEU A 88 15.16 -4.16 -5.47
CA LEU A 88 16.08 -3.73 -6.51
C LEU A 88 17.28 -4.67 -6.56
N ALA A 89 17.66 -5.08 -7.77
CA ALA A 89 18.81 -5.96 -7.98
C ALA A 89 20.14 -5.30 -7.58
N ARG A 90 20.19 -3.97 -7.55
CA ARG A 90 21.37 -3.16 -7.21
C ARG A 90 20.93 -1.89 -6.47
N PRO A 91 21.80 -1.30 -5.63
CA PRO A 91 21.51 0.01 -5.06
C PRO A 91 21.34 1.06 -6.17
N VAL A 92 20.35 1.94 -5.98
CA VAL A 92 20.02 3.03 -6.90
C VAL A 92 20.02 4.33 -6.10
N PHE A 93 20.57 5.39 -6.68
CA PHE A 93 20.58 6.70 -6.04
C PHE A 93 19.20 7.35 -6.07
N HIS A 94 18.76 7.90 -4.93
CA HIS A 94 17.54 8.70 -4.86
C HIS A 94 17.83 10.10 -5.45
N PRO A 95 17.16 10.52 -6.55
CA PRO A 95 17.51 11.76 -7.26
C PRO A 95 17.46 13.03 -6.39
N GLY A 96 16.59 13.06 -5.38
CA GLY A 96 16.43 14.22 -4.50
C GLY A 96 17.54 14.39 -3.46
N GLU A 97 18.35 13.37 -3.20
CA GLU A 97 19.41 13.40 -2.17
C GLU A 97 20.80 13.73 -2.74
N TRP A 98 20.94 13.73 -4.06
CA TRP A 98 22.24 13.84 -4.74
C TRP A 98 22.59 15.24 -5.28
N LEU A 99 21.66 16.19 -5.22
CA LEU A 99 21.80 17.50 -5.87
C LEU A 99 21.89 18.71 -4.91
N TRP A 100 22.37 18.50 -3.67
CA TRP A 100 22.75 19.59 -2.75
C TRP A 100 24.13 19.34 -2.15
#